data_AF-A0A954XEW6-F1
#
_entry.id   AF-A0A954XEW6-F1
#
_cell.length_a   1.000
_cell.length_b   1.000
_cell.length_c   1.000
_cell.angle_alpha   90.00
_cell.angle_beta   90.00
_cell.angle_gamma   90.00
#
_symmetry.space_group_name_H-M   'P 1'
#
loop_
_entity.id
_entity.type
_entity.pdbx_description
1 polymer ?
#
loop_
_entity_poly.entity_id
_entity_poly.type
_entity_poly.pdbx_seq_one_letter_code
_entity_poly.pdbx_strand_id
1 'polypeptide(L)'
;PVININVDVAPLPGDDDAAGGVVNIPDATTLFGATTITGGNDEDTFNIVPQTNATSTIHINGGDPTAPLPADILNLNVNGLTGELNLIPTANGFAGFFTALGVEDVSFMNVETINPILNGGTLDVRVRWDLSNDGTLTAAPYNLGAGQGLGDDTTADTTLVSLSPGGTNLVIDANAMASVMQLALAGVNSLRVDGSGDDDDLVINDVNGLPSFGGTVPGVGNNGNIAGVAELSFNGGTGNDGIRFDLDLANTNGSTIDQTYAVGNGVGGGSGVGTSTGEILTTDNGTGTNLQIWFTGLEPITTAGTPGGTLTVLGDTNNNTIDVIPGPAGFTRIAATTPVFETFDFAANAFTALEVYGMEGADFIDLQAVDPAEVSLATIRLDGDTVANTDASADTVRVRTLPATSTANLFGGSGDDTFFVGTSGSPFGPGSTAGVLGQVFVSPAVDEGGNDTLQVSASNDPGRIVLLTSTTMEGITGFAGTPDVTYGTGDQIETIILITSDAADDTINIQSTRSGSVYNVDTGRFGAGNDT
;
A
#
# COMPACT_ATOMS: atom_id res chain seq x y z
N PRO A 1 8.39 35.00 33.76
CA PRO A 1 9.27 34.33 34.74
C PRO A 1 9.53 32.93 34.21
N VAL A 2 10.68 32.32 34.46
CA VAL A 2 10.87 30.90 34.13
C VAL A 2 10.62 30.10 35.41
N ILE A 3 9.71 29.13 35.37
CA ILE A 3 9.41 28.21 36.47
C ILE A 3 10.13 26.90 36.19
N ASN A 4 11.03 26.48 37.10
CA ASN A 4 11.72 25.19 36.99
C ASN A 4 11.18 24.26 38.09
N ILE A 5 10.66 23.10 37.69
CA ILE A 5 10.19 22.02 38.55
C ILE A 5 11.16 20.85 38.35
N ASN A 6 11.92 20.49 39.38
CA ASN A 6 12.67 19.24 39.39
C ASN A 6 11.83 18.22 40.17
N VAL A 7 11.47 17.12 39.52
CA VAL A 7 10.66 16.08 40.14
C VAL A 7 11.52 15.30 41.13
N ASP A 8 12.74 15.01 40.71
CA ASP A 8 13.78 14.50 41.59
C ASP A 8 14.39 15.58 42.47
N VAL A 9 14.26 15.41 43.77
CA VAL A 9 15.01 16.25 44.72
C VAL A 9 16.42 15.67 44.79
N ALA A 10 17.42 16.43 44.32
CA ALA A 10 18.81 16.00 44.20
C ALA A 10 19.20 14.91 45.22
N PRO A 11 19.61 13.72 44.76
CA PRO A 11 19.73 12.57 45.63
C PRO A 11 20.73 12.89 46.74
N LEU A 12 20.35 12.54 47.97
CA LEU A 12 21.35 12.40 49.03
C LEU A 12 22.35 11.34 48.53
N PRO A 13 23.67 11.50 48.74
CA PRO A 13 24.64 10.52 48.26
C PRO A 13 24.29 9.10 48.76
N GLY A 14 23.78 8.24 47.87
CA GLY A 14 23.30 6.89 48.17
C GLY A 14 21.79 6.66 48.14
N ASP A 15 20.98 7.68 47.81
CA ASP A 15 19.59 7.54 47.36
C ASP A 15 19.62 7.45 45.82
N ASP A 16 19.59 6.24 45.27
CA ASP A 16 18.79 6.02 44.07
C ASP A 16 17.37 5.95 44.63
N ASP A 17 16.61 7.05 44.65
CA ASP A 17 15.20 6.97 44.97
C ASP A 17 14.52 6.20 43.84
N ALA A 18 14.47 4.88 44.00
CA ALA A 18 13.81 3.97 43.09
C ALA A 18 12.28 4.16 43.02
N ALA A 19 11.77 5.35 43.33
CA ALA A 19 10.36 5.67 43.48
C ALA A 19 10.02 6.91 42.67
N GLY A 20 9.73 6.67 41.38
CA GLY A 20 9.12 7.57 40.42
C GLY A 20 8.32 8.74 40.98
N GLY A 21 8.55 9.94 40.45
CA GLY A 21 7.83 11.14 40.80
C GLY A 21 6.49 11.33 40.06
N VAL A 22 5.62 12.18 40.60
CA VAL A 22 4.37 12.56 39.92
C VAL A 22 4.19 14.08 39.92
N VAL A 23 4.16 14.68 38.74
CA VAL A 23 3.86 16.10 38.53
C VAL A 23 2.44 16.27 38.04
N ASN A 24 1.72 17.21 38.65
CA ASN A 24 0.37 17.57 38.24
C ASN A 24 0.29 19.06 37.90
N ILE A 25 -0.10 19.37 36.66
CA ILE A 25 -0.56 20.68 36.21
C ILE A 25 -2.03 20.49 35.79
N PRO A 26 -2.96 20.45 36.77
CA PRO A 26 -4.28 19.83 36.60
C PRO A 26 -5.35 20.76 35.99
N ASP A 27 -5.04 22.04 35.81
CA ASP A 27 -5.95 23.01 35.24
C ASP A 27 -5.22 23.99 34.33
N ALA A 28 -5.98 24.66 33.45
CA ALA A 28 -5.51 25.79 32.68
C ALA A 28 -5.37 27.04 33.58
N THR A 29 -4.77 26.91 34.77
CA THR A 29 -4.40 28.06 35.60
C THR A 29 -3.19 28.73 34.98
N THR A 30 -3.31 30.04 34.72
CA THR A 30 -2.26 30.83 34.07
C THR A 30 -0.90 30.66 34.77
N LEU A 31 -0.06 29.78 34.23
CA LEU A 31 1.36 29.76 34.53
C LEU A 31 1.97 31.04 33.96
N PHE A 32 2.61 31.85 34.80
CA PHE A 32 3.18 33.13 34.33
C PHE A 32 4.58 32.92 33.74
N GLY A 33 4.62 32.51 32.47
CA GLY A 33 5.84 32.34 31.66
C GLY A 33 6.20 30.88 31.40
N ALA A 34 7.35 30.66 30.77
CA ALA A 34 7.83 29.32 30.40
C ALA A 34 8.06 28.44 31.63
N THR A 35 7.58 27.21 31.59
CA THR A 35 7.74 26.20 32.65
C THR A 35 8.57 25.04 32.14
N THR A 36 9.61 24.67 32.88
CA THR A 36 10.44 23.48 32.60
C THR A 36 10.29 22.47 33.73
N ILE A 37 10.04 21.21 33.38
CA ILE A 37 9.85 20.06 34.26
C ILE A 37 10.91 19.03 33.88
N THR A 38 11.64 18.50 34.87
CA THR A 38 12.65 17.45 34.66
C THR A 38 12.37 16.30 35.60
N GLY A 39 12.12 15.13 35.02
CA GLY A 39 11.84 13.88 35.72
C GLY A 39 13.05 13.38 36.48
N GLY A 40 13.96 12.70 35.81
CA GLY A 40 15.00 11.96 36.50
C GLY A 40 15.59 10.83 35.69
N ASN A 41 16.05 9.79 36.38
CA ASN A 41 16.40 8.50 35.77
C ASN A 41 15.48 7.36 36.26
N ASP A 42 14.39 7.72 36.93
CA ASP A 42 13.37 6.85 37.50
C ASP A 42 12.07 6.90 36.67
N GLU A 43 10.97 6.34 37.20
CA GLU A 43 9.69 6.21 36.47
C GLU A 43 8.76 7.38 36.78
N ASP A 44 8.86 8.50 36.07
CA ASP A 44 8.03 9.67 36.34
C ASP A 44 6.66 9.66 35.66
N THR A 45 5.70 10.34 36.28
CA THR A 45 4.40 10.62 35.67
C THR A 45 4.12 12.13 35.59
N PHE A 46 3.94 12.63 34.36
CA PHE A 46 3.60 14.02 34.06
C PHE A 46 2.13 14.13 33.67
N ASN A 47 1.28 14.69 34.54
CA ASN A 47 -0.13 14.96 34.26
C ASN A 47 -0.32 16.43 33.86
N ILE A 48 -0.53 16.70 32.57
CA ILE A 48 -0.43 18.04 32.00
C ILE A 48 -1.73 18.45 31.29
N VAL A 49 -2.25 19.63 31.62
CA VAL A 49 -3.29 20.33 30.86
C VAL A 49 -2.64 21.49 30.09
N PRO A 50 -2.80 21.59 28.75
CA PRO A 50 -2.34 22.74 27.98
C PRO A 50 -2.95 24.06 28.49
N GLN A 51 -2.15 25.12 28.48
CA GLN A 51 -2.50 26.41 29.08
C GLN A 51 -3.11 27.35 28.05
N THR A 52 -4.03 28.24 28.43
CA THR A 52 -4.75 29.12 27.48
C THR A 52 -4.13 30.52 27.32
N ASN A 53 -3.06 30.82 28.05
CA ASN A 53 -2.40 32.12 28.04
C ASN A 53 -1.22 32.13 27.08
N ALA A 54 -1.25 33.07 26.12
CA ALA A 54 -0.32 33.28 25.00
C ALA A 54 1.20 33.38 25.29
N THR A 55 1.67 33.06 26.50
CA THR A 55 3.04 33.32 26.98
C THR A 55 3.66 32.21 27.83
N SER A 56 2.99 31.07 28.00
CA SER A 56 3.51 29.98 28.83
C SER A 56 3.66 28.69 28.04
N THR A 57 4.86 28.44 27.56
CA THR A 57 5.25 27.13 27.05
C THR A 57 5.49 26.18 28.23
N ILE A 58 5.10 24.91 28.07
CA ILE A 58 5.47 23.83 28.99
C ILE A 58 6.52 22.98 28.30
N HIS A 59 7.61 22.75 29.02
CA HIS A 59 8.74 21.95 28.61
C HIS A 59 8.92 20.80 29.63
N ILE A 60 8.73 19.55 29.21
CA ILE A 60 9.01 18.34 29.97
C ILE A 60 10.29 17.67 29.46
N ASN A 61 11.13 17.15 30.36
CA ASN A 61 12.21 16.22 30.04
C ASN A 61 12.04 15.03 30.99
N GLY A 62 11.70 13.85 30.49
CA GLY A 62 11.56 12.64 31.30
C GLY A 62 12.91 12.27 31.90
N GLY A 63 13.89 12.01 31.05
CA GLY A 63 15.30 11.95 31.40
C GLY A 63 15.99 10.77 30.73
N ASP A 64 16.75 9.94 31.44
CA ASP A 64 17.32 8.71 30.86
C ASP A 64 17.12 7.55 31.84
N PRO A 65 15.91 6.95 31.85
CA PRO A 65 15.55 6.00 32.88
C PRO A 65 16.40 4.74 32.84
N THR A 66 16.94 4.34 34.00
CA THR A 66 17.64 3.06 34.09
C THR A 66 16.62 1.92 34.12
N ALA A 67 16.62 1.07 33.08
CA ALA A 67 15.71 -0.06 32.86
C ALA A 67 15.14 -0.75 34.14
N PRO A 68 13.86 -1.17 34.14
CA PRO A 68 13.05 -1.52 32.96
C PRO A 68 12.31 -0.33 32.31
N LEU A 69 12.34 -0.27 30.98
CA LEU A 69 11.50 0.61 30.17
C LEU A 69 10.17 -0.10 29.82
N PRO A 70 9.07 0.64 29.57
CA PRO A 70 8.93 2.11 29.61
C PRO A 70 8.84 2.64 31.06
N ALA A 71 9.45 3.81 31.33
CA ALA A 71 9.56 4.36 32.68
C ALA A 71 8.77 5.67 32.85
N ASP A 72 8.93 6.64 31.94
CA ASP A 72 8.27 7.94 32.00
C ASP A 72 6.94 7.97 31.24
N ILE A 73 5.93 8.55 31.88
CA ILE A 73 4.55 8.65 31.37
C ILE A 73 4.10 10.11 31.29
N LEU A 74 3.77 10.59 30.09
CA LEU A 74 3.06 11.85 29.87
C LEU A 74 1.56 11.62 29.68
N ASN A 75 0.77 11.95 30.70
CA ASN A 75 -0.69 12.04 30.59
C ASN A 75 -1.09 13.45 30.14
N LEU A 76 -1.29 13.63 28.84
CA LEU A 76 -1.62 14.92 28.25
C LEU A 76 -3.14 15.10 28.12
N ASN A 77 -3.74 15.90 29.00
CA ASN A 77 -5.17 16.15 29.00
C ASN A 77 -5.56 17.23 27.99
N VAL A 78 -6.04 16.80 26.83
CA VAL A 78 -6.45 17.62 25.68
C VAL A 78 -7.97 17.58 25.47
N ASN A 79 -8.73 17.39 26.56
CA ASN A 79 -10.18 17.27 26.50
C ASN A 79 -10.85 18.42 25.74
N GLY A 80 -11.61 18.08 24.70
CA GLY A 80 -12.33 19.04 23.87
C GLY A 80 -11.45 19.91 22.96
N LEU A 81 -10.14 19.62 22.87
CA LEU A 81 -9.23 20.29 21.95
C LEU A 81 -9.11 19.48 20.65
N THR A 82 -8.93 20.21 19.55
CA THR A 82 -8.44 19.65 18.29
C THR A 82 -7.05 20.21 18.06
N GLY A 83 -6.09 19.32 17.85
CA GLY A 83 -4.68 19.68 17.76
C GLY A 83 -3.85 18.65 17.05
N GLU A 84 -2.56 18.93 16.96
CA GLU A 84 -1.56 18.06 16.36
C GLU A 84 -0.55 17.62 17.42
N LEU A 85 -0.32 16.31 17.52
CA LEU A 85 0.72 15.72 18.34
C LEU A 85 1.88 15.29 17.43
N ASN A 86 2.98 16.04 17.50
CA ASN A 86 4.22 15.76 16.79
C ASN A 86 5.15 14.90 17.65
N LEU A 87 5.69 13.85 17.05
CA LEU A 87 6.45 12.81 17.71
C LEU A 87 7.72 12.52 16.92
N ILE A 88 8.80 12.34 17.64
CA ILE A 88 10.11 11.99 17.13
C ILE A 88 10.63 10.85 17.98
N PRO A 89 10.73 9.63 17.43
CA PRO A 89 11.39 8.52 18.10
C PRO A 89 12.85 8.86 18.40
N THR A 90 13.30 8.51 19.60
CA THR A 90 14.69 8.68 20.08
C THR A 90 15.11 7.42 20.80
N ALA A 91 16.40 7.24 21.06
CA ALA A 91 16.90 6.10 21.83
C ALA A 91 16.30 5.97 23.25
N ASN A 92 15.79 7.06 23.81
CA ASN A 92 15.26 7.16 25.17
C ASN A 92 13.76 7.51 25.17
N GLY A 93 12.98 6.95 24.23
CA GLY A 93 11.55 7.24 24.10
C GLY A 93 11.26 8.31 23.06
N PHE A 94 10.30 9.19 23.32
CA PHE A 94 9.83 10.18 22.36
C PHE A 94 10.25 11.60 22.74
N ALA A 95 10.62 12.37 21.73
CA ALA A 95 10.60 13.82 21.77
C ALA A 95 9.46 14.36 20.91
N GLY A 96 9.00 15.58 21.19
CA GLY A 96 7.89 16.11 20.44
C GLY A 96 7.22 17.33 21.06
N PHE A 97 6.08 17.67 20.49
CA PHE A 97 5.22 18.71 21.00
C PHE A 97 3.76 18.48 20.60
N PHE A 98 2.87 18.98 21.44
CA PHE A 98 1.46 19.15 21.14
C PHE A 98 1.16 20.61 20.86
N THR A 99 0.41 20.86 19.78
CA THR A 99 -0.12 22.19 19.44
C THR A 99 -1.64 22.13 19.26
N ALA A 100 -2.35 23.15 19.69
CA ALA A 100 -3.78 23.29 19.41
C ALA A 100 -4.20 24.76 19.44
N LEU A 101 -5.28 25.08 18.71
CA LEU A 101 -5.81 26.45 18.67
C LEU A 101 -6.31 26.89 20.05
N GLY A 102 -5.84 28.06 20.50
CA GLY A 102 -6.29 28.68 21.74
C GLY A 102 -5.64 28.15 23.01
N VAL A 103 -4.65 27.26 22.88
CA VAL A 103 -3.75 26.85 23.96
C VAL A 103 -2.30 26.99 23.54
N GLU A 104 -1.41 26.99 24.52
CA GLU A 104 0.04 26.98 24.35
C GLU A 104 0.54 25.58 24.08
N ASP A 105 1.69 25.53 23.40
CA ASP A 105 2.35 24.28 23.08
C ASP A 105 2.90 23.59 24.32
N VAL A 106 2.77 22.27 24.35
CA VAL A 106 3.41 21.40 25.34
C VAL A 106 4.48 20.61 24.62
N SER A 107 5.73 20.84 24.96
CA SER A 107 6.88 20.13 24.40
C SER A 107 7.46 19.17 25.42
N PHE A 108 8.01 18.06 24.93
CA PHE A 108 8.57 17.01 25.75
C PHE A 108 9.76 16.36 25.05
N MET A 109 10.65 15.76 25.84
CA MET A 109 11.70 14.87 25.36
C MET A 109 11.90 13.73 26.35
N ASN A 110 12.43 12.63 25.83
CA ASN A 110 12.73 11.40 26.56
C ASN A 110 11.56 10.91 27.41
N VAL A 111 10.38 10.76 26.79
CA VAL A 111 9.20 10.19 27.44
C VAL A 111 8.85 8.90 26.73
N GLU A 112 8.84 7.75 27.42
CA GLU A 112 8.58 6.47 26.76
C GLU A 112 7.10 6.18 26.52
N THR A 113 6.21 6.73 27.34
CA THR A 113 4.76 6.54 27.19
C THR A 113 4.02 7.87 27.14
N ILE A 114 3.27 8.10 26.06
CA ILE A 114 2.41 9.28 25.92
C ILE A 114 0.96 8.83 25.89
N ASN A 115 0.15 9.33 26.80
CA ASN A 115 -1.25 8.99 26.99
C ASN A 115 -2.14 10.25 26.95
N PRO A 116 -2.52 10.71 25.75
CA PRO A 116 -3.45 11.81 25.59
C PRO A 116 -4.87 11.44 26.05
N ILE A 117 -5.47 12.29 26.87
CA ILE A 117 -6.84 12.13 27.36
C ILE A 117 -7.76 12.99 26.48
N LEU A 118 -8.59 12.32 25.68
CA LEU A 118 -9.41 12.89 24.61
C LEU A 118 -10.91 12.76 24.92
N ASN A 119 -11.42 13.48 25.93
CA ASN A 119 -12.86 13.55 26.15
C ASN A 119 -13.51 14.55 25.17
N GLY A 120 -13.86 14.07 23.98
CA GLY A 120 -14.56 14.84 22.95
C GLY A 120 -13.66 15.76 22.09
N GLY A 121 -12.35 15.61 22.20
CA GLY A 121 -11.36 16.22 21.30
C GLY A 121 -10.88 15.22 20.24
N THR A 122 -10.07 15.69 19.30
CA THR A 122 -9.46 14.86 18.24
C THR A 122 -8.00 15.26 18.01
N LEU A 123 -7.14 14.30 17.66
CA LEU A 123 -5.72 14.55 17.38
C LEU A 123 -5.35 14.13 15.96
N ASP A 124 -4.68 15.03 15.25
CA ASP A 124 -3.81 14.64 14.15
C ASP A 124 -2.47 14.21 14.75
N VAL A 125 -2.04 12.99 14.47
CA VAL A 125 -0.78 12.44 15.00
C VAL A 125 0.25 12.47 13.89
N ARG A 126 1.44 12.99 14.19
CA ARG A 126 2.55 13.07 13.25
C ARG A 126 3.81 12.46 13.84
N VAL A 127 4.29 11.37 13.26
CA VAL A 127 5.56 10.72 13.58
C VAL A 127 6.59 11.20 12.55
N ARG A 128 7.76 11.64 13.02
CA ARG A 128 8.85 12.14 12.18
C ARG A 128 10.15 11.46 12.59
N TRP A 129 10.87 10.91 11.61
CA TRP A 129 12.20 10.37 11.82
C TRP A 129 13.29 11.44 11.68
N ASP A 130 13.05 12.47 10.86
CA ASP A 130 13.94 13.63 10.70
C ASP A 130 13.68 14.77 11.73
N LEU A 131 14.74 15.19 12.42
CA LEU A 131 14.78 16.36 13.34
C LEU A 131 15.22 17.67 12.67
N SER A 132 15.83 17.62 11.50
CA SER A 132 16.58 18.73 10.91
C SER A 132 15.73 19.97 10.61
N ASN A 133 14.42 19.79 10.53
CA ASN A 133 13.44 20.84 10.23
C ASN A 133 12.70 21.41 11.46
N ASP A 134 12.99 20.91 12.68
CA ASP A 134 12.23 21.27 13.88
C ASP A 134 12.88 22.42 14.67
N GLY A 135 12.67 23.64 14.17
CA GLY A 135 13.19 24.87 14.79
C GLY A 135 12.79 25.10 16.27
N THR A 136 11.81 24.34 16.78
CA THR A 136 11.30 24.38 18.16
C THR A 136 12.09 23.48 19.12
N LEU A 137 12.44 22.25 18.72
CA LEU A 137 13.21 21.31 19.56
C LEU A 137 14.73 21.53 19.49
N THR A 138 15.20 22.25 18.48
CA THR A 138 16.60 22.66 18.32
C THR A 138 16.98 23.88 19.16
N ALA A 139 16.00 24.56 19.78
CA ALA A 139 16.24 25.68 20.68
C ALA A 139 16.34 25.23 22.14
N ALA A 140 16.99 26.05 22.99
CA ALA A 140 16.94 25.85 24.44
C ALA A 140 15.47 25.88 24.93
N PRO A 141 15.06 24.99 25.86
CA PRO A 141 15.93 24.22 26.75
C PRO A 141 16.42 22.87 26.23
N TYR A 142 15.90 22.35 25.11
CA TYR A 142 16.12 20.94 24.74
C TYR A 142 17.32 20.69 23.86
N ASN A 143 17.63 21.62 22.94
CA ASN A 143 18.78 21.54 22.04
C ASN A 143 19.04 20.08 21.59
N LEU A 144 18.01 19.41 21.06
CA LEU A 144 18.21 18.15 20.36
C LEU A 144 19.05 18.49 19.14
N GLY A 145 20.33 18.13 19.18
CA GLY A 145 21.24 18.37 18.07
C GLY A 145 20.70 17.71 16.80
N ALA A 146 21.06 18.24 15.62
CA ALA A 146 20.78 17.54 14.37
C ALA A 146 21.34 16.11 14.43
N GLY A 147 20.57 15.12 13.95
CA GLY A 147 20.94 13.70 13.96
C GLY A 147 20.85 13.01 15.34
N GLN A 148 20.07 13.54 16.29
CA GLN A 148 19.76 12.86 17.57
C GLN A 148 18.49 12.01 17.50
N GLY A 149 17.82 12.01 16.35
CA GLY A 149 16.69 11.14 16.03
C GLY A 149 17.25 9.88 15.40
N LEU A 150 16.46 8.83 15.40
CA LEU A 150 16.90 7.55 14.85
C LEU A 150 17.07 7.62 13.32
N GLY A 151 16.26 8.42 12.61
CA GLY A 151 16.31 8.50 11.14
C GLY A 151 17.15 9.61 10.56
N ASP A 152 18.45 9.62 10.89
CA ASP A 152 19.49 10.09 9.97
C ASP A 152 20.80 9.39 10.38
N ASP A 153 20.68 8.12 10.77
CA ASP A 153 21.77 7.34 11.35
C ASP A 153 22.33 6.30 10.36
N THR A 154 21.80 6.28 9.14
CA THR A 154 22.10 5.35 8.02
C THR A 154 21.58 3.93 8.22
N THR A 155 20.84 3.68 9.29
CA THR A 155 20.16 2.42 9.58
C THR A 155 18.73 2.52 9.10
N ALA A 156 18.21 1.43 8.55
CA ALA A 156 16.81 1.39 8.18
C ALA A 156 15.91 1.54 9.41
N ASP A 157 14.89 2.38 9.28
CA ASP A 157 13.89 2.64 10.30
C ASP A 157 12.58 1.91 9.99
N THR A 158 11.82 1.62 11.04
CA THR A 158 10.52 0.95 10.91
C THR A 158 9.50 1.58 11.83
N THR A 159 8.37 2.01 11.27
CA THR A 159 7.18 2.42 12.02
C THR A 159 6.11 1.35 11.90
N LEU A 160 5.84 0.62 12.98
CA LEU A 160 4.71 -0.29 13.07
C LEU A 160 3.46 0.45 13.54
N VAL A 161 2.38 0.35 12.77
CA VAL A 161 1.04 0.83 13.09
C VAL A 161 0.11 -0.37 13.22
N SER A 162 -0.44 -0.54 14.41
CA SER A 162 -1.34 -1.66 14.72
C SER A 162 -2.40 -1.24 15.74
N LEU A 163 -3.32 -2.15 16.06
CA LEU A 163 -4.25 -1.97 17.17
C LEU A 163 -3.85 -2.84 18.37
N SER A 164 -4.12 -2.35 19.58
CA SER A 164 -3.95 -3.14 20.81
C SER A 164 -4.92 -4.32 20.82
N PRO A 165 -4.67 -5.38 21.62
CA PRO A 165 -5.66 -6.43 21.84
C PRO A 165 -7.04 -5.87 22.21
N GLY A 166 -8.07 -6.22 21.42
CA GLY A 166 -9.42 -5.68 21.55
C GLY A 166 -9.74 -4.48 20.66
N GLY A 167 -8.79 -3.96 19.88
CA GLY A 167 -9.03 -3.01 18.80
C GLY A 167 -9.35 -1.57 19.25
N THR A 168 -9.19 -1.24 20.54
CA THR A 168 -9.63 0.06 21.08
C THR A 168 -8.56 1.14 21.05
N ASN A 169 -7.29 0.76 21.04
CA ASN A 169 -6.17 1.71 21.03
C ASN A 169 -5.33 1.51 19.78
N LEU A 170 -4.94 2.61 19.15
CA LEU A 170 -3.85 2.67 18.18
C LEU A 170 -2.54 2.42 18.92
N VAL A 171 -1.70 1.58 18.33
CA VAL A 171 -0.34 1.27 18.79
C VAL A 171 0.63 1.72 17.69
N ILE A 172 1.55 2.61 18.05
CA ILE A 172 2.67 3.01 17.19
C ILE A 172 3.96 2.58 17.88
N ASP A 173 4.75 1.78 17.20
CA ASP A 173 6.05 1.30 17.64
C ASP A 173 7.10 1.66 16.58
N ALA A 174 8.16 2.32 17.02
CA ALA A 174 9.26 2.79 16.19
C ALA A 174 10.48 1.91 16.49
N ASN A 175 11.04 1.24 15.48
CA ASN A 175 12.22 0.36 15.58
C ASN A 175 12.13 -0.78 16.62
N ALA A 176 10.92 -1.30 16.87
CA ALA A 176 10.66 -2.32 17.88
C ALA A 176 11.25 -1.92 19.26
N MET A 177 11.22 -0.63 19.56
CA MET A 177 11.72 -0.10 20.81
C MET A 177 10.80 -0.52 21.96
N ALA A 178 11.33 -0.50 23.18
CA ALA A 178 10.50 -0.69 24.38
C ALA A 178 9.45 0.43 24.54
N SER A 179 9.62 1.55 23.83
CA SER A 179 8.75 2.73 23.86
C SER A 179 7.61 2.55 22.87
N VAL A 180 6.40 2.38 23.41
CA VAL A 180 5.19 2.14 22.63
C VAL A 180 4.23 3.29 22.88
N MET A 181 3.81 3.97 21.81
CA MET A 181 2.71 4.91 21.91
C MET A 181 1.38 4.17 21.87
N GLN A 182 0.50 4.46 22.84
CA GLN A 182 -0.86 3.94 22.84
C GLN A 182 -1.86 5.09 22.93
N LEU A 183 -2.71 5.20 21.93
CA LEU A 183 -3.72 6.25 21.81
C LEU A 183 -5.10 5.62 21.72
N ALA A 184 -6.10 6.18 22.40
CA ALA A 184 -7.48 5.75 22.17
C ALA A 184 -7.86 6.02 20.71
N LEU A 185 -8.16 4.97 19.93
CA LEU A 185 -8.34 5.06 18.48
C LEU A 185 -9.44 6.07 18.10
N ALA A 186 -10.54 6.07 18.85
CA ALA A 186 -11.68 6.97 18.64
C ALA A 186 -11.34 8.47 18.79
N GLY A 187 -10.19 8.81 19.39
CA GLY A 187 -9.71 10.18 19.52
C GLY A 187 -8.67 10.57 18.45
N VAL A 188 -8.22 9.64 17.61
CA VAL A 188 -7.26 9.93 16.54
C VAL A 188 -8.02 10.31 15.27
N ASN A 189 -7.75 11.51 14.77
CA ASN A 189 -8.34 12.06 13.56
C ASN A 189 -7.62 11.57 12.30
N SER A 190 -6.29 11.59 12.31
CA SER A 190 -5.45 11.16 11.20
C SER A 190 -4.04 10.80 11.68
N LEU A 191 -3.30 10.06 10.86
CA LEU A 191 -1.90 9.72 11.12
C LEU A 191 -1.00 10.18 9.95
N ARG A 192 0.10 10.83 10.27
CA ARG A 192 1.17 11.14 9.32
C ARG A 192 2.47 10.54 9.80
N VAL A 193 3.18 9.87 8.92
CA VAL A 193 4.54 9.36 9.13
C VAL A 193 5.44 10.03 8.11
N ASP A 194 6.42 10.79 8.58
CA ASP A 194 7.49 11.33 7.73
C ASP A 194 8.77 10.56 8.05
N GLY A 195 9.28 9.87 7.04
CA GLY A 195 10.59 9.24 7.07
C GLY A 195 11.74 10.25 7.05
N SER A 196 12.88 9.75 6.64
CA SER A 196 14.22 10.18 6.98
C SER A 196 15.06 10.33 5.69
N GLY A 197 16.38 10.49 5.86
CA GLY A 197 17.36 10.45 4.78
C GLY A 197 17.92 9.05 4.45
N ASP A 198 17.51 8.02 5.19
CA ASP A 198 17.84 6.60 4.98
C ASP A 198 16.59 5.76 4.67
N ASP A 199 16.62 4.44 4.84
CA ASP A 199 15.55 3.54 4.40
C ASP A 199 14.43 3.48 5.46
N ASP A 200 13.22 3.96 5.16
CA ASP A 200 12.09 3.93 6.09
C ASP A 200 10.99 2.94 5.71
N ASP A 201 10.62 2.04 6.61
CA ASP A 201 9.51 1.11 6.43
C ASP A 201 8.29 1.49 7.31
N LEU A 202 7.14 1.73 6.68
CA LEU A 202 5.84 1.75 7.36
C LEU A 202 5.20 0.36 7.34
N VAL A 203 5.01 -0.24 8.50
CA VAL A 203 4.33 -1.53 8.65
C VAL A 203 2.91 -1.33 9.18
N ILE A 204 1.91 -1.78 8.42
CA ILE A 204 0.51 -1.84 8.85
C ILE A 204 0.18 -3.28 9.24
N ASN A 205 -0.27 -3.48 10.48
CA ASN A 205 -0.62 -4.81 10.98
C ASN A 205 -2.08 -4.86 11.47
N ASP A 206 -2.83 -5.83 10.95
CA ASP A 206 -4.27 -5.96 11.20
C ASP A 206 -4.64 -7.00 12.27
N VAL A 207 -3.68 -7.59 12.99
CA VAL A 207 -3.91 -8.74 13.90
C VAL A 207 -5.00 -8.51 14.95
N ASN A 208 -5.26 -7.25 15.33
CA ASN A 208 -6.32 -6.86 16.28
C ASN A 208 -7.40 -5.97 15.64
N GLY A 209 -7.53 -6.02 14.32
CA GLY A 209 -8.36 -5.14 13.50
C GLY A 209 -7.51 -4.20 12.65
N LEU A 210 -8.02 -3.84 11.48
CA LEU A 210 -7.43 -2.83 10.61
C LEU A 210 -7.50 -1.45 11.29
N PRO A 211 -6.37 -0.74 11.49
CA PRO A 211 -6.39 0.64 11.97
C PRO A 211 -7.21 1.54 11.04
N SER A 212 -8.06 2.40 11.61
CA SER A 212 -8.85 3.37 10.86
C SER A 212 -9.13 4.62 11.69
N PHE A 213 -9.21 5.79 11.06
CA PHE A 213 -9.26 7.08 11.75
C PHE A 213 -10.53 7.86 11.43
N GLY A 214 -10.83 8.85 12.27
CA GLY A 214 -12.09 9.61 12.15
C GLY A 214 -12.11 10.68 11.06
N GLY A 215 -10.96 11.03 10.49
CA GLY A 215 -10.78 12.17 9.59
C GLY A 215 -9.72 11.94 8.54
N THR A 216 -9.24 13.03 7.94
CA THR A 216 -8.32 13.01 6.79
C THR A 216 -7.04 13.74 7.17
N VAL A 217 -5.89 13.30 6.65
CA VAL A 217 -4.62 14.00 6.93
C VAL A 217 -4.68 15.43 6.35
N PRO A 218 -4.38 16.48 7.12
CA PRO A 218 -4.36 17.83 6.61
C PRO A 218 -3.29 18.03 5.52
N GLY A 219 -3.72 18.52 4.35
CA GLY A 219 -2.82 19.00 3.29
C GLY A 219 -2.16 17.92 2.43
N VAL A 220 -2.62 16.67 2.48
CA VAL A 220 -2.13 15.60 1.61
C VAL A 220 -2.81 15.61 0.24
N GLY A 221 -2.21 14.90 -0.71
CA GLY A 221 -2.80 14.69 -2.03
C GLY A 221 -4.02 13.77 -1.99
N ASN A 222 -4.61 13.57 -3.16
CA ASN A 222 -5.68 12.60 -3.36
C ASN A 222 -5.58 12.05 -4.78
N ASN A 223 -5.72 10.74 -4.95
CA ASN A 223 -5.82 10.12 -6.25
C ASN A 223 -7.30 10.11 -6.67
N GLY A 224 -7.62 10.76 -7.79
CA GLY A 224 -9.01 10.87 -8.26
C GLY A 224 -9.70 9.53 -8.56
N ASN A 225 -8.92 8.44 -8.70
CA ASN A 225 -9.43 7.10 -9.01
C ASN A 225 -9.90 6.35 -7.76
N ILE A 226 -9.56 6.80 -6.56
CA ILE A 226 -10.05 6.27 -5.28
C ILE A 226 -10.99 7.30 -4.65
N ALA A 227 -12.19 6.85 -4.27
CA ALA A 227 -13.14 7.71 -3.58
C ALA A 227 -12.71 7.92 -2.12
N GLY A 228 -12.65 9.18 -1.68
CA GLY A 228 -12.27 9.54 -0.32
C GLY A 228 -11.13 10.53 -0.31
N VAL A 229 -10.46 10.64 0.83
CA VAL A 229 -9.16 11.30 1.03
C VAL A 229 -8.46 10.50 2.11
N ALA A 230 -7.15 10.31 1.97
CA ALA A 230 -6.36 9.54 2.91
C ALA A 230 -6.48 10.03 4.38
N GLU A 231 -6.62 9.04 5.26
CA GLU A 231 -6.63 9.19 6.72
C GLU A 231 -5.26 8.91 7.34
N LEU A 232 -4.39 8.23 6.58
CA LEU A 232 -2.98 8.03 6.88
C LEU A 232 -2.13 8.60 5.74
N SER A 233 -1.00 9.22 6.05
CA SER A 233 0.00 9.54 5.03
C SER A 233 1.39 9.07 5.41
N PHE A 234 2.15 8.63 4.40
CA PHE A 234 3.54 8.26 4.55
C PHE A 234 4.39 9.00 3.52
N ASN A 235 5.39 9.72 3.99
CA ASN A 235 6.38 10.37 3.14
C ASN A 235 7.72 9.70 3.42
N GLY A 236 8.19 8.83 2.52
CA GLY A 236 9.43 8.06 2.70
C GLY A 236 10.64 8.96 2.89
N GLY A 237 10.71 10.07 2.15
CA GLY A 237 11.84 10.99 2.24
C GLY A 237 12.87 10.67 1.15
N THR A 238 14.09 10.34 1.54
CA THR A 238 15.08 9.81 0.60
C THR A 238 15.61 8.51 1.13
N GLY A 239 15.60 7.46 0.33
CA GLY A 239 16.02 6.15 0.78
C GLY A 239 15.44 5.09 -0.13
N ASN A 240 15.47 3.84 0.32
CA ASN A 240 14.65 2.78 -0.21
C ASN A 240 13.48 2.53 0.75
N ASP A 241 12.46 3.38 0.66
CA ASP A 241 11.37 3.46 1.62
C ASP A 241 10.23 2.50 1.26
N GLY A 242 9.61 1.85 2.23
CA GLY A 242 8.61 0.81 2.00
C GLY A 242 7.30 1.03 2.75
N ILE A 243 6.21 0.50 2.17
CA ILE A 243 5.00 0.19 2.94
C ILE A 243 4.81 -1.30 2.94
N ARG A 244 4.65 -1.89 4.12
CA ARG A 244 4.36 -3.30 4.29
C ARG A 244 3.03 -3.49 5.02
N PHE A 245 2.13 -4.25 4.41
CA PHE A 245 0.91 -4.73 5.04
C PHE A 245 1.12 -6.17 5.51
N ASP A 246 1.05 -6.40 6.81
CA ASP A 246 0.94 -7.72 7.42
C ASP A 246 -0.54 -8.00 7.70
N LEU A 247 -1.22 -8.61 6.71
CA LEU A 247 -2.67 -8.85 6.74
C LEU A 247 -2.95 -10.31 7.13
N ASP A 248 -2.92 -10.57 8.43
CA ASP A 248 -3.04 -11.90 9.03
C ASP A 248 -4.39 -12.10 9.75
N LEU A 249 -5.21 -11.05 9.91
CA LEU A 249 -6.50 -11.15 10.61
C LEU A 249 -7.44 -12.16 9.96
N ALA A 250 -7.42 -12.31 8.64
CA ALA A 250 -8.24 -13.29 7.90
C ALA A 250 -8.01 -14.74 8.38
N ASN A 251 -6.84 -15.04 8.93
CA ASN A 251 -6.51 -16.36 9.46
C ASN A 251 -7.12 -16.63 10.85
N THR A 252 -7.57 -15.58 11.54
CA THR A 252 -8.18 -15.68 12.90
C THR A 252 -9.65 -15.31 12.91
N ASN A 253 -10.09 -14.46 11.97
CA ASN A 253 -11.47 -14.05 11.74
C ASN A 253 -11.75 -14.25 10.26
N GLY A 254 -12.84 -14.92 9.87
CA GLY A 254 -13.13 -15.29 8.47
C GLY A 254 -13.47 -14.13 7.54
N SER A 255 -12.94 -12.93 7.82
CA SER A 255 -13.01 -11.76 6.96
C SER A 255 -12.06 -11.90 5.77
N THR A 256 -12.40 -11.21 4.69
CA THR A 256 -11.53 -10.99 3.54
C THR A 256 -11.10 -9.53 3.51
N ILE A 257 -9.87 -9.25 3.10
CA ILE A 257 -9.41 -7.87 2.88
C ILE A 257 -9.30 -7.60 1.38
N ASP A 258 -9.92 -6.51 0.93
CA ASP A 258 -9.69 -5.97 -0.41
C ASP A 258 -8.66 -4.83 -0.33
N GLN A 259 -7.80 -4.71 -1.34
CA GLN A 259 -6.89 -3.58 -1.51
C GLN A 259 -7.08 -2.97 -2.88
N THR A 260 -7.23 -1.65 -2.95
CA THR A 260 -7.17 -0.87 -4.19
C THR A 260 -5.93 0.00 -4.16
N TYR A 261 -5.00 -0.25 -5.08
CA TYR A 261 -3.80 0.55 -5.29
C TYR A 261 -4.01 1.42 -6.54
N ALA A 262 -3.99 2.74 -6.36
CA ALA A 262 -4.03 3.69 -7.46
C ALA A 262 -2.69 4.39 -7.62
N VAL A 263 -2.17 4.28 -8.83
CA VAL A 263 -0.86 4.75 -9.22
C VAL A 263 -0.88 6.27 -9.43
N GLY A 264 0.18 6.96 -9.01
CA GLY A 264 0.32 8.40 -9.22
C GLY A 264 -0.71 9.23 -8.44
N ASN A 265 -0.95 10.45 -8.93
CA ASN A 265 -2.04 11.30 -8.47
C ASN A 265 -3.36 11.11 -9.25
N GLY A 266 -3.43 10.07 -10.08
CA GLY A 266 -4.59 9.76 -10.93
C GLY A 266 -4.77 10.67 -12.14
N VAL A 267 -3.87 11.62 -12.40
CA VAL A 267 -3.90 12.51 -13.59
C VAL A 267 -2.56 12.56 -14.31
N GLY A 268 -1.75 11.51 -14.15
CA GLY A 268 -0.48 11.36 -14.83
C GLY A 268 0.75 11.98 -14.17
N GLY A 269 0.60 12.54 -12.95
CA GLY A 269 1.68 13.12 -12.17
C GLY A 269 2.14 12.23 -11.02
N GLY A 270 3.29 12.59 -10.42
CA GLY A 270 3.83 11.87 -9.27
C GLY A 270 4.51 10.56 -9.65
N SER A 271 5.30 10.57 -10.73
CA SER A 271 6.08 9.42 -11.19
C SER A 271 7.59 9.70 -11.10
N GLY A 272 8.36 8.64 -10.83
CA GLY A 272 9.81 8.68 -10.77
C GLY A 272 10.38 8.20 -9.43
N VAL A 273 11.53 7.54 -9.50
CA VAL A 273 12.25 7.00 -8.34
C VAL A 273 12.48 8.08 -7.26
N GLY A 274 12.03 7.82 -6.04
CA GLY A 274 12.12 8.63 -4.83
C GLY A 274 11.15 9.81 -4.81
N THR A 275 10.26 9.91 -5.79
CA THR A 275 9.36 11.08 -5.97
C THR A 275 7.93 10.70 -6.32
N SER A 276 7.73 9.41 -6.41
CA SER A 276 6.53 8.77 -6.85
C SER A 276 5.46 8.86 -5.78
N THR A 277 4.21 8.96 -6.20
CA THR A 277 3.08 9.17 -5.28
C THR A 277 1.99 8.18 -5.62
N GLY A 278 1.17 7.84 -4.65
CA GLY A 278 0.03 6.98 -4.88
C GLY A 278 -0.89 6.94 -3.69
N GLU A 279 -1.94 6.15 -3.86
CA GLU A 279 -2.95 5.96 -2.83
C GLU A 279 -3.36 4.50 -2.74
N ILE A 280 -3.53 4.01 -1.50
CA ILE A 280 -3.95 2.65 -1.22
C ILE A 280 -5.18 2.70 -0.32
N LEU A 281 -6.29 2.11 -0.77
CA LEU A 281 -7.46 1.84 0.06
C LEU A 281 -7.45 0.36 0.45
N THR A 282 -7.43 0.07 1.74
CA THR A 282 -7.56 -1.28 2.29
C THR A 282 -8.91 -1.40 2.99
N THR A 283 -9.71 -2.39 2.66
CA THR A 283 -11.06 -2.60 3.20
C THR A 283 -11.18 -3.97 3.84
N ASP A 284 -11.53 -3.99 5.13
CA ASP A 284 -11.93 -5.21 5.83
C ASP A 284 -13.42 -5.48 5.60
N ASN A 285 -13.74 -6.45 4.73
CA ASN A 285 -15.12 -6.75 4.32
C ASN A 285 -16.00 -7.32 5.44
N GLY A 286 -15.39 -7.86 6.49
CA GLY A 286 -16.10 -8.43 7.63
C GLY A 286 -16.57 -7.37 8.62
N THR A 287 -15.80 -6.28 8.77
CA THR A 287 -16.12 -5.17 9.67
C THR A 287 -16.67 -3.94 8.95
N GLY A 288 -16.36 -3.79 7.65
CA GLY A 288 -16.60 -2.59 6.87
C GLY A 288 -15.63 -1.45 7.16
N THR A 289 -14.54 -1.72 7.88
CA THR A 289 -13.49 -0.75 8.21
C THR A 289 -12.59 -0.50 7.00
N ASN A 290 -12.22 0.75 6.77
CA ASN A 290 -11.35 1.16 5.69
C ASN A 290 -10.10 1.86 6.24
N LEU A 291 -8.95 1.60 5.63
CA LEU A 291 -7.72 2.37 5.80
C LEU A 291 -7.30 2.93 4.45
N GLN A 292 -7.24 4.26 4.34
CA GLN A 292 -6.80 4.95 3.12
C GLN A 292 -5.48 5.67 3.37
N ILE A 293 -4.45 5.27 2.62
CA ILE A 293 -3.07 5.75 2.76
C ILE A 293 -2.67 6.54 1.51
N TRP A 294 -2.29 7.80 1.70
CA TRP A 294 -1.57 8.58 0.68
C TRP A 294 -0.07 8.44 0.91
N PHE A 295 0.72 8.26 -0.14
CA PHE A 295 2.16 8.16 0.02
C PHE A 295 2.95 9.00 -0.99
N THR A 296 4.20 9.30 -0.63
CA THR A 296 5.20 9.92 -1.51
C THR A 296 6.59 9.32 -1.27
N GLY A 297 7.34 9.10 -2.35
CA GLY A 297 8.73 8.61 -2.34
C GLY A 297 8.84 7.19 -1.82
N LEU A 298 8.34 6.20 -2.58
CA LEU A 298 8.37 4.79 -2.18
C LEU A 298 9.15 3.90 -3.15
N GLU A 299 9.79 2.88 -2.59
CA GLU A 299 10.39 1.72 -3.25
C GLU A 299 10.58 0.53 -2.25
N PRO A 300 9.66 -0.44 -1.98
CA PRO A 300 8.37 -0.82 -2.62
C PRO A 300 7.15 -0.92 -1.67
N ILE A 301 5.96 -1.28 -2.20
CA ILE A 301 4.79 -1.71 -1.41
C ILE A 301 4.75 -3.24 -1.34
N THR A 302 4.51 -3.82 -0.16
CA THR A 302 4.42 -5.27 0.05
C THR A 302 3.18 -5.65 0.85
N THR A 303 2.44 -6.68 0.41
CA THR A 303 1.38 -7.32 1.19
C THR A 303 1.74 -8.77 1.49
N ALA A 304 1.77 -9.11 2.78
CA ALA A 304 1.97 -10.45 3.31
C ALA A 304 0.72 -10.94 4.05
N GLY A 305 0.71 -12.24 4.37
CA GLY A 305 -0.44 -12.93 4.95
C GLY A 305 -1.33 -13.58 3.90
N THR A 306 -2.51 -14.03 4.31
CA THR A 306 -3.51 -14.64 3.42
C THR A 306 -4.89 -14.00 3.63
N PRO A 307 -5.02 -12.68 3.39
CA PRO A 307 -6.26 -11.95 3.58
C PRO A 307 -7.43 -12.47 2.73
N GLY A 308 -7.16 -13.14 1.61
CA GLY A 308 -8.18 -13.44 0.61
C GLY A 308 -8.58 -12.16 -0.13
N GLY A 309 -9.84 -12.06 -0.55
CA GLY A 309 -10.35 -10.84 -1.22
C GLY A 309 -9.71 -10.55 -2.57
N THR A 310 -9.66 -9.27 -2.92
CA THR A 310 -9.27 -8.74 -4.22
C THR A 310 -8.17 -7.68 -4.08
N LEU A 311 -7.11 -7.80 -4.90
CA LEU A 311 -6.22 -6.69 -5.20
C LEU A 311 -6.69 -6.02 -6.49
N THR A 312 -7.04 -4.74 -6.43
CA THR A 312 -7.35 -3.90 -7.58
C THR A 312 -6.21 -2.91 -7.80
N VAL A 313 -5.67 -2.86 -9.01
CA VAL A 313 -4.63 -1.92 -9.42
C VAL A 313 -5.20 -0.99 -10.48
N LEU A 314 -5.08 0.32 -10.24
CA LEU A 314 -5.57 1.36 -11.13
C LEU A 314 -4.37 2.15 -11.68
N GLY A 315 -4.23 2.21 -13.00
CA GLY A 315 -3.33 3.14 -13.67
C GLY A 315 -3.72 4.61 -13.47
N ASP A 316 -3.10 5.49 -14.25
CA ASP A 316 -3.44 6.91 -14.31
C ASP A 316 -3.97 7.31 -15.71
N THR A 317 -4.12 8.60 -16.00
CA THR A 317 -4.66 9.06 -17.30
C THR A 317 -3.63 9.12 -18.45
N ASN A 318 -2.42 8.60 -18.26
CA ASN A 318 -1.43 8.45 -19.32
C ASN A 318 -1.54 7.08 -19.99
N ASN A 319 -0.72 6.86 -21.02
CA ASN A 319 -0.48 5.51 -21.51
C ASN A 319 0.33 4.71 -20.50
N ASN A 320 -0.34 3.87 -19.73
CA ASN A 320 0.20 3.01 -18.72
C ASN A 320 0.86 1.76 -19.34
N THR A 321 1.97 1.32 -18.76
CA THR A 321 2.53 -0.01 -19.04
C THR A 321 2.64 -0.77 -17.73
N ILE A 322 1.74 -1.71 -17.49
CA ILE A 322 1.60 -2.46 -16.24
C ILE A 322 1.96 -3.93 -16.47
N ASP A 323 2.99 -4.39 -15.79
CA ASP A 323 3.50 -5.76 -15.85
C ASP A 323 3.14 -6.52 -14.55
N VAL A 324 2.61 -7.74 -14.69
CA VAL A 324 2.50 -8.72 -13.62
C VAL A 324 3.58 -9.78 -13.80
N ILE A 325 4.61 -9.72 -12.96
CA ILE A 325 5.86 -10.48 -13.09
C ILE A 325 6.20 -11.21 -11.78
N PRO A 326 7.13 -12.18 -11.81
CA PRO A 326 7.67 -12.75 -10.58
C PRO A 326 8.36 -11.66 -9.74
N GLY A 327 7.99 -11.57 -8.47
CA GLY A 327 8.61 -10.68 -7.51
C GLY A 327 9.82 -11.32 -6.80
N PRO A 328 10.22 -10.77 -5.64
CA PRO A 328 11.09 -11.45 -4.69
C PRO A 328 10.53 -12.83 -4.33
N ALA A 329 11.37 -13.73 -3.80
CA ALA A 329 10.97 -15.11 -3.54
C ALA A 329 9.68 -15.20 -2.69
N GLY A 330 8.64 -15.83 -3.23
CA GLY A 330 7.34 -15.98 -2.58
C GLY A 330 6.33 -14.88 -2.90
N PHE A 331 6.64 -13.96 -3.82
CA PHE A 331 5.79 -12.83 -4.17
C PHE A 331 5.53 -12.75 -5.68
N THR A 332 4.32 -12.31 -6.03
CA THR A 332 4.00 -11.77 -7.35
C THR A 332 4.18 -10.26 -7.29
N ARG A 333 4.72 -9.66 -8.34
CA ARG A 333 5.00 -8.23 -8.44
C ARG A 333 4.15 -7.59 -9.52
N ILE A 334 3.49 -6.49 -9.17
CA ILE A 334 2.93 -5.53 -10.12
C ILE A 334 3.95 -4.40 -10.28
N ALA A 335 4.30 -4.07 -11.51
CA ALA A 335 5.22 -2.98 -11.84
C ALA A 335 4.65 -2.12 -12.96
N ALA A 336 4.73 -0.80 -12.82
CA ALA A 336 4.42 0.13 -13.90
C ALA A 336 5.74 0.71 -14.44
N THR A 337 5.94 0.65 -15.77
CA THR A 337 7.18 1.12 -16.42
C THR A 337 7.00 2.40 -17.24
N THR A 338 5.76 2.76 -17.57
CA THR A 338 5.42 4.03 -18.21
C THR A 338 4.12 4.53 -17.60
N PRO A 339 4.11 5.68 -16.90
CA PRO A 339 5.25 6.19 -16.15
C PRO A 339 5.85 5.13 -15.19
N VAL A 340 7.08 5.34 -14.71
CA VAL A 340 7.68 4.44 -13.70
C VAL A 340 7.10 4.77 -12.33
N PHE A 341 6.58 3.74 -11.67
CA PHE A 341 6.09 3.80 -10.30
C PHE A 341 6.61 2.61 -9.47
N GLU A 342 6.29 2.65 -8.20
CA GLU A 342 6.64 1.70 -7.17
C GLU A 342 6.00 0.37 -7.48
N THR A 343 6.73 -0.67 -7.14
CA THR A 343 6.24 -2.03 -7.27
C THR A 343 5.29 -2.35 -6.13
N PHE A 344 4.22 -3.07 -6.45
CA PHE A 344 3.34 -3.69 -5.47
C PHE A 344 3.59 -5.19 -5.47
N ASP A 345 4.21 -5.69 -4.40
CA ASP A 345 4.52 -7.10 -4.22
C ASP A 345 3.46 -7.75 -3.31
N PHE A 346 2.82 -8.84 -3.73
CA PHE A 346 1.91 -9.58 -2.86
C PHE A 346 2.34 -11.04 -2.73
N ALA A 347 2.29 -11.56 -1.50
CA ALA A 347 2.70 -12.92 -1.19
C ALA A 347 1.81 -13.93 -1.93
N ALA A 348 2.38 -15.09 -2.28
CA ALA A 348 1.60 -16.19 -2.82
C ALA A 348 0.45 -16.54 -1.87
N ASN A 349 -0.74 -16.65 -2.43
CA ASN A 349 -2.00 -16.89 -1.74
C ASN A 349 -2.53 -15.73 -0.88
N ALA A 350 -2.00 -14.51 -1.06
CA ALA A 350 -2.52 -13.33 -0.37
C ALA A 350 -3.96 -13.03 -0.81
N PHE A 351 -4.22 -13.06 -2.12
CA PHE A 351 -5.52 -12.69 -2.71
C PHE A 351 -6.19 -13.86 -3.42
N THR A 352 -7.51 -13.75 -3.58
CA THR A 352 -8.30 -14.68 -4.41
C THR A 352 -8.67 -14.09 -5.78
N ALA A 353 -8.59 -12.77 -5.91
CA ALA A 353 -8.79 -12.06 -7.15
C ALA A 353 -7.72 -10.97 -7.36
N LEU A 354 -7.35 -10.75 -8.62
CA LEU A 354 -6.53 -9.62 -9.07
C LEU A 354 -7.29 -8.90 -10.17
N GLU A 355 -7.42 -7.58 -10.07
CA GLU A 355 -7.95 -6.73 -11.13
C GLU A 355 -6.93 -5.65 -11.47
N VAL A 356 -6.62 -5.49 -12.74
CA VAL A 356 -5.70 -4.45 -13.23
C VAL A 356 -6.43 -3.64 -14.29
N TYR A 357 -6.54 -2.34 -14.07
CA TYR A 357 -7.17 -1.38 -14.96
C TYR A 357 -6.12 -0.42 -15.51
N GLY A 358 -6.07 -0.26 -16.83
CA GLY A 358 -5.23 0.69 -17.54
C GLY A 358 -5.65 2.13 -17.22
N MET A 359 -6.96 2.38 -17.18
CA MET A 359 -7.62 3.67 -16.97
C MET A 359 -7.84 4.47 -18.26
N GLU A 360 -7.27 5.68 -18.41
CA GLU A 360 -7.41 6.44 -19.66
C GLU A 360 -6.08 6.40 -20.40
N GLY A 361 -6.10 6.19 -21.71
CA GLY A 361 -4.91 6.24 -22.56
C GLY A 361 -4.69 4.93 -23.29
N ALA A 362 -3.73 4.89 -24.22
CA ALA A 362 -3.44 3.63 -24.92
C ALA A 362 -2.53 2.76 -24.04
N ASP A 363 -3.14 1.88 -23.27
CA ASP A 363 -2.53 1.14 -22.19
C ASP A 363 -1.96 -0.22 -22.63
N PHE A 364 -0.97 -0.69 -21.88
CA PHE A 364 -0.34 -1.99 -22.08
C PHE A 364 -0.30 -2.78 -20.79
N ILE A 365 -1.06 -3.87 -20.71
CA ILE A 365 -1.13 -4.74 -19.53
C ILE A 365 -0.61 -6.12 -19.87
N ASP A 366 0.41 -6.60 -19.15
CA ASP A 366 1.06 -7.88 -19.43
C ASP A 366 1.16 -8.78 -18.20
N LEU A 367 0.37 -9.86 -18.19
CA LEU A 367 0.51 -10.96 -17.25
C LEU A 367 1.61 -11.91 -17.72
N GLN A 368 2.83 -11.72 -17.22
CA GLN A 368 3.97 -12.54 -17.54
C GLN A 368 4.00 -13.81 -16.69
N ALA A 369 3.92 -13.67 -15.37
CA ALA A 369 3.82 -14.77 -14.42
C ALA A 369 3.40 -14.30 -13.03
N VAL A 370 2.80 -15.22 -12.29
CA VAL A 370 2.59 -15.12 -10.83
C VAL A 370 3.62 -15.98 -10.10
N ASP A 371 3.71 -15.83 -8.78
CA ASP A 371 4.57 -16.67 -7.95
C ASP A 371 4.26 -18.17 -8.18
N PRO A 372 5.27 -19.06 -8.32
CA PRO A 372 5.03 -20.47 -8.57
C PRO A 372 4.31 -21.24 -7.45
N ALA A 373 4.24 -20.70 -6.23
CA ALA A 373 3.50 -21.25 -5.11
C ALA A 373 2.05 -20.72 -5.01
N GLU A 374 1.63 -19.88 -5.95
CA GLU A 374 0.26 -19.36 -6.03
C GLU A 374 -0.73 -20.48 -6.37
N VAL A 375 -1.74 -20.67 -5.53
CA VAL A 375 -2.84 -21.63 -5.74
C VAL A 375 -4.22 -21.09 -5.40
N SER A 376 -4.34 -19.91 -4.77
CA SER A 376 -5.62 -19.33 -4.37
C SER A 376 -6.14 -18.24 -5.29
N LEU A 377 -5.28 -17.61 -6.11
CA LEU A 377 -5.67 -16.59 -7.07
C LEU A 377 -6.57 -17.20 -8.16
N ALA A 378 -7.88 -17.15 -7.95
CA ALA A 378 -8.88 -17.83 -8.76
C ALA A 378 -9.26 -17.01 -10.00
N THR A 379 -9.30 -15.68 -9.88
CA THR A 379 -9.70 -14.79 -10.98
C THR A 379 -8.69 -13.69 -11.18
N ILE A 380 -8.35 -13.43 -12.44
CA ILE A 380 -7.53 -12.30 -12.87
C ILE A 380 -8.35 -11.52 -13.90
N ARG A 381 -8.56 -10.22 -13.68
CA ARG A 381 -9.09 -9.26 -14.66
C ARG A 381 -7.94 -8.39 -15.13
N LEU A 382 -7.74 -8.32 -16.44
CA LEU A 382 -6.85 -7.36 -17.07
C LEU A 382 -7.72 -6.52 -18.01
N ASP A 383 -7.78 -5.22 -17.76
CA ASP A 383 -8.73 -4.31 -18.38
C ASP A 383 -8.00 -3.08 -18.87
N GLY A 384 -7.98 -2.85 -20.19
CA GLY A 384 -7.44 -1.63 -20.77
C GLY A 384 -8.19 -0.38 -20.30
N ASP A 385 -9.48 -0.49 -20.00
CA ASP A 385 -10.36 0.63 -19.71
C ASP A 385 -10.29 1.08 -18.24
N THR A 386 -10.95 2.21 -17.97
CA THR A 386 -11.44 2.65 -16.68
C THR A 386 -12.45 1.68 -16.05
N VAL A 387 -12.55 1.73 -14.71
CA VAL A 387 -13.58 0.99 -13.94
C VAL A 387 -15.03 1.31 -14.39
N ALA A 388 -15.24 2.49 -15.01
CA ALA A 388 -16.54 2.92 -15.52
C ALA A 388 -16.79 2.52 -16.99
N ASN A 389 -15.83 1.88 -17.66
CA ASN A 389 -15.87 1.49 -19.06
C ASN A 389 -16.13 2.69 -20.01
N THR A 390 -15.25 3.69 -19.93
CA THR A 390 -15.39 5.00 -20.60
C THR A 390 -14.20 5.40 -21.47
N ASP A 391 -13.11 4.64 -21.46
CA ASP A 391 -12.00 4.85 -22.36
C ASP A 391 -12.30 4.28 -23.76
N ALA A 392 -11.83 5.00 -24.76
CA ALA A 392 -11.94 4.66 -26.17
C ALA A 392 -10.57 4.59 -26.85
N SER A 393 -9.50 4.63 -26.06
CA SER A 393 -8.13 4.44 -26.50
C SER A 393 -7.90 2.99 -26.92
N ALA A 394 -6.88 2.78 -27.76
CA ALA A 394 -6.56 1.45 -28.28
C ALA A 394 -5.57 0.77 -27.33
N ASP A 395 -6.02 -0.27 -26.65
CA ASP A 395 -5.27 -0.93 -25.59
C ASP A 395 -4.63 -2.23 -26.05
N THR A 396 -3.67 -2.70 -25.26
CA THR A 396 -3.06 -4.01 -25.46
C THR A 396 -3.03 -4.79 -24.16
N VAL A 397 -3.70 -5.93 -24.16
CA VAL A 397 -3.78 -6.83 -23.00
C VAL A 397 -3.15 -8.18 -23.35
N ARG A 398 -2.18 -8.64 -22.56
CA ARG A 398 -1.42 -9.86 -22.81
C ARG A 398 -1.42 -10.81 -21.60
N VAL A 399 -1.60 -12.10 -21.89
CA VAL A 399 -1.40 -13.20 -20.94
C VAL A 399 -0.38 -14.17 -21.50
N ARG A 400 0.76 -14.32 -20.81
CA ARG A 400 1.83 -15.26 -21.21
C ARG A 400 1.78 -16.57 -20.43
N THR A 401 1.46 -16.49 -19.14
CA THR A 401 1.28 -17.65 -18.27
C THR A 401 0.07 -17.47 -17.38
N LEU A 402 -0.53 -18.58 -16.95
CA LEU A 402 -1.71 -18.59 -16.09
C LEU A 402 -1.74 -19.92 -15.32
N PRO A 403 -1.80 -19.93 -13.98
CA PRO A 403 -1.94 -21.16 -13.22
C PRO A 403 -3.21 -21.92 -13.57
N ALA A 404 -3.19 -23.26 -13.40
CA ALA A 404 -4.34 -24.11 -13.72
C ALA A 404 -5.57 -23.87 -12.85
N THR A 405 -5.38 -23.25 -11.68
CA THR A 405 -6.44 -22.87 -10.74
C THR A 405 -7.06 -21.52 -11.05
N SER A 406 -6.48 -20.75 -11.98
CA SER A 406 -6.88 -19.38 -12.28
C SER A 406 -7.69 -19.28 -13.57
N THR A 407 -8.53 -18.24 -13.64
CA THR A 407 -9.21 -17.79 -14.85
C THR A 407 -8.78 -16.36 -15.15
N ALA A 408 -8.39 -16.06 -16.39
CA ALA A 408 -8.11 -14.70 -16.83
C ALA A 408 -9.28 -14.14 -17.65
N ASN A 409 -9.68 -12.90 -17.40
CA ASN A 409 -10.67 -12.16 -18.15
C ASN A 409 -10.02 -10.90 -18.72
N LEU A 410 -10.02 -10.75 -20.03
CA LEU A 410 -9.38 -9.67 -20.75
C LEU A 410 -10.45 -8.73 -21.31
N PHE A 411 -10.30 -7.44 -21.05
CA PHE A 411 -11.21 -6.37 -21.49
C PHE A 411 -10.38 -5.27 -22.16
N GLY A 412 -10.91 -4.68 -23.23
CA GLY A 412 -10.27 -3.62 -23.98
C GLY A 412 -11.00 -2.27 -23.88
N GLY A 413 -12.31 -2.30 -23.63
CA GLY A 413 -13.13 -1.09 -23.61
C GLY A 413 -13.77 -0.83 -24.97
N SER A 414 -13.81 0.44 -25.39
CA SER A 414 -14.49 0.86 -26.62
C SER A 414 -13.57 1.17 -27.81
N GLY A 415 -12.25 1.10 -27.60
CA GLY A 415 -11.22 1.37 -28.59
C GLY A 415 -10.94 0.21 -29.53
N ASP A 416 -9.95 0.36 -30.42
CA ASP A 416 -9.51 -0.74 -31.29
C ASP A 416 -8.44 -1.57 -30.56
N ASP A 417 -8.84 -2.62 -29.84
CA ASP A 417 -7.99 -3.25 -28.84
C ASP A 417 -7.26 -4.50 -29.36
N THR A 418 -6.14 -4.83 -28.71
CA THR A 418 -5.34 -6.01 -29.06
C THR A 418 -5.13 -6.93 -27.86
N PHE A 419 -5.57 -8.18 -28.00
CA PHE A 419 -5.41 -9.24 -27.01
C PHE A 419 -4.37 -10.26 -27.45
N PHE A 420 -3.46 -10.63 -26.54
CA PHE A 420 -2.45 -11.67 -26.76
C PHE A 420 -2.58 -12.79 -25.73
N VAL A 421 -2.68 -14.04 -26.20
CA VAL A 421 -2.60 -15.24 -25.36
C VAL A 421 -1.40 -16.09 -25.81
N GLY A 422 -0.35 -16.13 -24.99
CA GLY A 422 0.93 -16.80 -25.24
C GLY A 422 2.16 -15.89 -25.10
N THR A 423 3.36 -16.44 -25.33
CA THR A 423 4.63 -15.70 -25.14
C THR A 423 5.11 -14.86 -26.33
N SER A 424 4.38 -14.80 -27.45
CA SER A 424 4.82 -14.00 -28.60
C SER A 424 4.56 -12.50 -28.37
N GLY A 425 5.57 -11.67 -28.65
CA GLY A 425 5.47 -10.19 -28.60
C GLY A 425 5.26 -9.56 -29.98
N SER A 426 5.00 -10.36 -31.02
CA SER A 426 4.78 -9.88 -32.38
C SER A 426 3.73 -10.74 -33.07
N PRO A 427 2.98 -10.18 -34.05
CA PRO A 427 1.87 -10.88 -34.68
C PRO A 427 2.21 -12.13 -35.47
N PHE A 428 3.50 -12.41 -35.68
CA PHE A 428 3.99 -13.56 -36.45
C PHE A 428 5.31 -14.12 -35.87
N GLY A 429 5.53 -13.94 -34.56
CA GLY A 429 6.75 -14.41 -33.88
C GLY A 429 6.53 -15.76 -33.21
N PRO A 430 7.56 -16.63 -33.10
CA PRO A 430 7.43 -17.87 -32.36
C PRO A 430 7.14 -17.56 -30.89
N GLY A 431 5.98 -18.01 -30.41
CA GLY A 431 5.56 -17.95 -29.01
C GLY A 431 5.12 -19.33 -28.54
N SER A 432 4.81 -19.45 -27.25
CA SER A 432 4.29 -20.66 -26.64
C SER A 432 3.22 -20.31 -25.63
N THR A 433 2.09 -21.01 -25.66
CA THR A 433 1.05 -21.01 -24.63
C THR A 433 1.22 -22.15 -23.62
N ALA A 434 2.33 -22.89 -23.62
CA ALA A 434 2.53 -23.99 -22.68
C ALA A 434 2.41 -23.55 -21.20
N GLY A 435 2.68 -22.28 -20.92
CA GLY A 435 2.52 -21.69 -19.59
C GLY A 435 1.11 -21.20 -19.25
N VAL A 436 0.17 -21.18 -20.22
CA VAL A 436 -1.24 -20.83 -19.98
C VAL A 436 -1.98 -22.13 -19.66
N LEU A 437 -2.11 -22.40 -18.37
CA LEU A 437 -2.70 -23.63 -17.83
C LEU A 437 -4.12 -23.43 -17.32
N GLY A 438 -4.61 -22.19 -17.22
CA GLY A 438 -5.99 -21.83 -16.84
C GLY A 438 -6.82 -21.38 -18.03
N GLN A 439 -8.11 -21.16 -17.82
CA GLN A 439 -9.03 -20.68 -18.86
C GLN A 439 -8.88 -19.17 -19.10
N VAL A 440 -8.98 -18.74 -20.36
CA VAL A 440 -8.96 -17.32 -20.74
C VAL A 440 -10.30 -16.91 -21.36
N PHE A 441 -10.86 -15.80 -20.89
CA PHE A 441 -12.00 -15.11 -21.47
C PHE A 441 -11.53 -13.80 -22.09
N VAL A 442 -11.91 -13.54 -23.34
CA VAL A 442 -11.52 -12.32 -24.07
C VAL A 442 -12.78 -11.58 -24.49
N SER A 443 -12.88 -10.30 -24.12
CA SER A 443 -14.02 -9.44 -24.39
C SER A 443 -15.35 -10.14 -24.07
N PRO A 444 -15.54 -10.65 -22.82
CA PRO A 444 -16.83 -11.22 -22.44
C PRO A 444 -17.93 -10.14 -22.55
N ALA A 445 -19.21 -10.56 -22.54
CA ALA A 445 -20.32 -9.62 -22.68
C ALA A 445 -20.18 -8.45 -21.68
N VAL A 446 -20.42 -7.21 -22.15
CA VAL A 446 -20.21 -5.89 -21.48
C VAL A 446 -18.95 -5.14 -21.94
N ASP A 447 -18.04 -5.76 -22.69
CA ASP A 447 -16.97 -5.05 -23.43
C ASP A 447 -17.57 -4.48 -24.75
N GLU A 448 -17.53 -3.15 -24.95
CA GLU A 448 -18.44 -2.40 -25.84
C GLU A 448 -17.70 -1.43 -26.82
N GLY A 449 -17.06 -1.93 -27.87
CA GLY A 449 -16.68 -1.09 -29.03
C GLY A 449 -15.65 -1.72 -29.96
N GLY A 450 -14.99 -0.89 -30.78
CA GLY A 450 -13.76 -1.31 -31.45
C GLY A 450 -13.81 -2.14 -32.74
N ASN A 451 -12.62 -2.27 -33.34
CA ASN A 451 -12.23 -3.34 -34.24
C ASN A 451 -11.13 -4.18 -33.57
N ASP A 452 -11.53 -5.09 -32.70
CA ASP A 452 -10.62 -5.77 -31.80
C ASP A 452 -9.89 -6.92 -32.48
N THR A 453 -8.67 -7.17 -32.00
CA THR A 453 -7.80 -8.25 -32.49
C THR A 453 -7.43 -9.20 -31.37
N LEU A 454 -7.81 -10.48 -31.50
CA LEU A 454 -7.33 -11.56 -30.64
C LEU A 454 -6.25 -12.36 -31.35
N GLN A 455 -5.06 -12.43 -30.73
CA GLN A 455 -3.98 -13.29 -31.16
C GLN A 455 -3.70 -14.40 -30.14
N VAL A 456 -3.65 -15.65 -30.62
CA VAL A 456 -3.29 -16.81 -29.80
C VAL A 456 -2.17 -17.59 -30.45
N SER A 457 -1.09 -17.84 -29.71
CA SER A 457 0.08 -18.59 -30.18
C SER A 457 0.14 -19.96 -29.51
N ALA A 458 -0.03 -21.05 -30.26
CA ALA A 458 0.07 -22.40 -29.72
C ALA A 458 1.43 -22.66 -29.04
N SER A 459 1.48 -23.63 -28.13
CA SER A 459 2.77 -24.12 -27.63
C SER A 459 3.54 -24.88 -28.71
N ASN A 460 4.86 -25.01 -28.54
CA ASN A 460 5.73 -25.75 -29.46
C ASN A 460 5.64 -27.29 -29.34
N ASP A 461 4.47 -27.83 -29.00
CA ASP A 461 4.26 -29.28 -28.90
C ASP A 461 3.66 -29.83 -30.20
N PRO A 462 4.22 -30.90 -30.81
CA PRO A 462 3.71 -31.46 -32.06
C PRO A 462 2.34 -32.15 -31.91
N GLY A 463 1.58 -32.23 -33.00
CA GLY A 463 0.40 -33.09 -33.11
C GLY A 463 -0.84 -32.52 -32.43
N ARG A 464 -0.96 -31.20 -32.30
CA ARG A 464 -2.12 -30.57 -31.66
C ARG A 464 -3.34 -30.61 -32.56
N ILE A 465 -4.51 -30.72 -31.94
CA ILE A 465 -5.79 -30.55 -32.61
C ILE A 465 -6.42 -29.29 -32.03
N VAL A 466 -6.34 -28.20 -32.78
CA VAL A 466 -6.98 -26.94 -32.42
C VAL A 466 -8.40 -26.96 -32.97
N LEU A 467 -9.38 -26.89 -32.07
CA LEU A 467 -10.79 -26.75 -32.44
C LEU A 467 -11.23 -25.30 -32.27
N LEU A 468 -11.64 -24.68 -33.38
CA LEU A 468 -12.12 -23.31 -33.44
C LEU A 468 -13.62 -23.28 -33.76
N THR A 469 -14.38 -22.60 -32.91
CA THR A 469 -15.79 -22.27 -33.16
C THR A 469 -15.95 -20.76 -33.33
N SER A 470 -17.19 -20.27 -33.39
CA SER A 470 -17.48 -18.84 -33.45
C SER A 470 -17.23 -18.09 -32.13
N THR A 471 -17.01 -18.79 -31.01
CA THR A 471 -16.87 -18.18 -29.68
C THR A 471 -15.82 -18.87 -28.80
N THR A 472 -15.16 -19.94 -29.28
CA THR A 472 -14.22 -20.71 -28.48
C THR A 472 -13.03 -21.21 -29.31
N MET A 473 -11.88 -21.37 -28.63
CA MET A 473 -10.72 -22.14 -29.07
C MET A 473 -10.40 -23.22 -28.03
N GLU A 474 -10.06 -24.41 -28.49
CA GLU A 474 -9.75 -25.59 -27.67
C GLU A 474 -8.48 -26.27 -28.21
N GLY A 475 -7.64 -26.80 -27.31
CA GLY A 475 -6.44 -27.57 -27.67
C GLY A 475 -5.25 -26.71 -28.10
N ILE A 476 -5.28 -25.42 -27.80
CA ILE A 476 -4.27 -24.43 -28.21
C ILE A 476 -3.31 -24.01 -27.09
N THR A 477 -3.69 -24.21 -25.84
CA THR A 477 -2.93 -23.87 -24.62
C THR A 477 -2.47 -25.12 -23.87
N GLY A 478 -1.99 -24.98 -22.63
CA GLY A 478 -1.74 -26.11 -21.73
C GLY A 478 -2.92 -26.42 -20.79
N PHE A 479 -4.06 -25.74 -20.94
CA PHE A 479 -5.24 -25.98 -20.09
C PHE A 479 -5.77 -27.39 -20.28
N ALA A 480 -6.04 -28.08 -19.17
CA ALA A 480 -6.61 -29.43 -19.18
C ALA A 480 -8.15 -29.44 -19.20
N GLY A 481 -8.77 -28.29 -18.93
CA GLY A 481 -10.23 -28.10 -19.04
C GLY A 481 -10.64 -27.76 -20.47
N THR A 482 -11.91 -27.38 -20.65
CA THR A 482 -12.45 -27.00 -21.97
C THR A 482 -13.53 -25.92 -21.82
N PRO A 483 -13.60 -24.92 -22.71
CA PRO A 483 -12.60 -24.54 -23.73
C PRO A 483 -11.36 -23.85 -23.15
N ASP A 484 -10.23 -23.86 -23.86
CA ASP A 484 -9.02 -23.08 -23.56
C ASP A 484 -9.29 -21.57 -23.51
N VAL A 485 -9.85 -21.04 -24.60
CA VAL A 485 -10.17 -19.62 -24.75
C VAL A 485 -11.64 -19.49 -25.13
N THR A 486 -12.37 -18.68 -24.39
CA THR A 486 -13.71 -18.19 -24.77
C THR A 486 -13.58 -16.73 -25.16
N TYR A 487 -14.24 -16.32 -26.24
CA TYR A 487 -14.24 -14.92 -26.65
C TYR A 487 -15.65 -14.45 -27.02
N GLY A 488 -15.83 -13.12 -26.97
CA GLY A 488 -17.09 -12.40 -27.06
C GLY A 488 -18.06 -12.83 -28.17
N THR A 489 -19.35 -12.59 -27.93
CA THR A 489 -20.42 -12.81 -28.90
C THR A 489 -20.90 -11.49 -29.48
N GLY A 490 -21.08 -11.39 -30.81
CA GLY A 490 -21.36 -10.09 -31.43
C GLY A 490 -20.06 -9.30 -31.62
N ASP A 491 -20.17 -8.00 -31.92
CA ASP A 491 -19.10 -7.08 -32.39
C ASP A 491 -18.06 -6.74 -31.33
N GLN A 492 -17.43 -7.78 -30.80
CA GLN A 492 -16.44 -7.70 -29.73
C GLN A 492 -15.06 -8.24 -30.16
N ILE A 493 -14.94 -8.88 -31.33
CA ILE A 493 -13.68 -9.41 -31.88
C ILE A 493 -13.81 -9.53 -33.40
N GLU A 494 -13.10 -8.68 -34.12
CA GLU A 494 -13.20 -8.52 -35.57
C GLU A 494 -12.08 -9.29 -36.26
N THR A 495 -10.91 -9.40 -35.64
CA THR A 495 -9.77 -10.14 -36.17
C THR A 495 -9.31 -11.21 -35.19
N ILE A 496 -9.18 -12.45 -35.66
CA ILE A 496 -8.58 -13.55 -34.90
C ILE A 496 -7.34 -14.02 -35.64
N ILE A 497 -6.19 -14.00 -34.96
CA ILE A 497 -4.90 -14.46 -35.46
C ILE A 497 -4.50 -15.70 -34.66
N LEU A 498 -4.52 -16.84 -35.34
CA LEU A 498 -4.06 -18.11 -34.80
C LEU A 498 -2.66 -18.40 -35.33
N ILE A 499 -1.69 -18.54 -34.43
CA ILE A 499 -0.33 -18.96 -34.78
C ILE A 499 -0.13 -20.36 -34.19
N THR A 500 0.01 -21.39 -35.03
CA THR A 500 0.35 -22.73 -34.55
C THR A 500 1.86 -22.91 -34.42
N SER A 501 2.26 -24.04 -33.85
CA SER A 501 3.67 -24.32 -33.60
C SER A 501 4.45 -24.48 -34.91
N ASP A 502 5.78 -24.38 -34.85
CA ASP A 502 6.67 -24.87 -35.92
C ASP A 502 6.92 -26.38 -35.84
N ALA A 503 6.25 -27.07 -34.91
CA ALA A 503 6.30 -28.51 -34.75
C ALA A 503 5.33 -29.18 -35.71
N ALA A 504 5.72 -30.36 -36.22
CA ALA A 504 4.96 -31.04 -37.26
C ALA A 504 3.60 -31.57 -36.75
N ASP A 505 2.65 -31.63 -37.69
CA ASP A 505 1.40 -32.39 -37.63
C ASP A 505 0.29 -31.73 -36.80
N ASP A 506 0.28 -30.40 -36.72
CA ASP A 506 -0.86 -29.67 -36.14
C ASP A 506 -2.08 -29.73 -37.07
N THR A 507 -3.27 -29.90 -36.49
CA THR A 507 -4.56 -29.92 -37.19
C THR A 507 -5.44 -28.78 -36.69
N ILE A 508 -5.94 -27.95 -37.61
CA ILE A 508 -6.82 -26.84 -37.26
C ILE A 508 -8.22 -27.10 -37.80
N ASN A 509 -9.14 -27.40 -36.89
CA ASN A 509 -10.54 -27.68 -37.21
C ASN A 509 -11.41 -26.45 -36.96
N ILE A 510 -11.74 -25.72 -38.03
CA ILE A 510 -12.65 -24.58 -37.99
C ILE A 510 -14.09 -25.06 -38.21
N GLN A 511 -14.87 -25.18 -37.14
CA GLN A 511 -16.27 -25.64 -37.20
C GLN A 511 -17.25 -24.52 -37.55
N SER A 512 -17.00 -23.31 -37.06
CA SER A 512 -17.77 -22.12 -37.40
C SER A 512 -16.90 -20.88 -37.24
N THR A 513 -17.22 -19.85 -38.02
CA THR A 513 -16.65 -18.51 -37.89
C THR A 513 -17.75 -17.53 -37.61
N ARG A 514 -17.43 -16.46 -36.90
CA ARG A 514 -18.34 -15.33 -36.75
C ARG A 514 -18.51 -14.61 -38.11
N SER A 515 -19.74 -14.16 -38.38
CA SER A 515 -20.03 -13.37 -39.59
C SER A 515 -19.42 -11.98 -39.45
N GLY A 516 -18.61 -11.56 -40.42
CA GLY A 516 -17.96 -10.25 -40.43
C GLY A 516 -16.51 -10.26 -39.92
N SER A 517 -16.13 -11.27 -39.15
CA SER A 517 -14.77 -11.39 -38.60
C SER A 517 -13.78 -11.98 -39.63
N VAL A 518 -12.50 -11.60 -39.49
CA VAL A 518 -11.36 -12.13 -40.25
C VAL A 518 -10.61 -13.13 -39.38
N TYR A 519 -10.39 -14.34 -39.92
CA TYR A 519 -9.58 -15.36 -39.27
C TYR A 519 -8.29 -15.56 -40.07
N ASN A 520 -7.17 -15.17 -39.48
CA ASN A 520 -5.84 -15.38 -40.02
C ASN A 520 -5.20 -16.56 -39.31
N VAL A 521 -4.81 -17.58 -40.08
CA VAL A 521 -4.16 -18.77 -39.56
C VAL A 521 -2.74 -18.82 -40.11
N ASP A 522 -1.76 -18.69 -39.23
CA ASP A 522 -0.35 -18.88 -39.52
C ASP A 522 0.11 -20.23 -38.96
N THR A 523 0.52 -21.13 -39.84
CA THR A 523 0.98 -22.48 -39.46
C THR A 523 2.49 -22.57 -39.27
N GLY A 524 3.16 -21.48 -38.87
CA GLY A 524 4.55 -21.53 -38.41
C GLY A 524 5.54 -22.05 -39.46
N ARG A 525 5.74 -21.34 -40.57
CA ARG A 525 6.58 -21.86 -41.66
C ARG A 525 8.09 -21.73 -41.40
N PHE A 526 8.74 -22.73 -40.78
CA PHE A 526 10.15 -23.14 -41.06
C PHE A 526 10.54 -24.61 -40.69
N GLY A 527 9.61 -25.50 -40.35
CA GLY A 527 9.87 -26.94 -40.04
C GLY A 527 9.21 -27.91 -41.04
N ALA A 528 9.73 -29.14 -41.18
CA ALA A 528 9.41 -30.09 -42.26
C ALA A 528 8.15 -30.97 -42.05
N GLY A 529 7.11 -30.45 -41.38
CA GLY A 529 5.83 -31.14 -41.14
C GLY A 529 4.73 -30.76 -42.12
N ASN A 530 3.69 -31.58 -42.24
CA ASN A 530 2.47 -31.23 -42.98
C ASN A 530 1.36 -30.88 -41.98
N ASP A 531 1.18 -29.60 -41.67
CA ASP A 531 0.00 -29.17 -40.90
C ASP A 531 -1.24 -29.23 -41.79
N THR A 532 -2.40 -29.60 -41.22
CA THR A 532 -3.64 -29.88 -41.96
C THR A 532 -4.79 -28.96 -41.59
#